data_AF-A0A0L7K3G3-F1
#
_entry.id   AF-A0A0L7K3G3-F1
#
_cell.length_a   1.000
_cell.length_b   1.000
_cell.length_c   1.000
_cell.angle_alpha   90.00
_cell.angle_beta   90.00
_cell.angle_gamma   90.00
#
_symmetry.space_group_name_H-M   'P 1'
#
loop_
_entity.id
_entity.type
_entity.pdbx_description
1 polymer ?
#
loop_
_entity_poly.entity_id
_entity_poly.type
_entity_poly.pdbx_seq_one_letter_code
_entity_poly.pdbx_strand_id
1 'polypeptide(L)'
;MNVKHIFIFLFAIAVTSAVKNYDGYKVYKVEIKTNDELNVLKQVQSRNIGEFWEDQFDVSHVVKIMVAPARQVQFLEVLKSADVEVTEVIRDLQGTTESLFSLNWNQYHSLDEIYTWMDELAAAYPDIVSIYSIGRSFEDREIKGVILNYKPFENRTLIGMIEGTLHAREWISAATVTWIIKEFLTSTDPQVRALAENFEWHIFPVVNPDGYVYTFNH
;
A
#
# COMPACT_ATOMS: atom_id res chain seq x y z
N MET A 1 -44.89 -40.09 22.71
CA MET A 1 -44.35 -38.81 22.21
C MET A 1 -42.84 -38.96 22.11
N ASN A 2 -42.30 -39.25 20.93
CA ASN A 2 -40.87 -39.43 20.71
C ASN A 2 -40.32 -38.18 20.02
N VAL A 3 -39.59 -37.34 20.76
CA VAL A 3 -38.89 -36.19 20.19
C VAL A 3 -37.52 -36.68 19.73
N LYS A 4 -37.30 -36.74 18.40
CA LYS A 4 -35.98 -36.99 17.81
C LYS A 4 -35.21 -35.66 17.82
N HIS A 5 -34.14 -35.58 18.62
CA HIS A 5 -33.20 -34.47 18.56
C HIS A 5 -32.30 -34.65 17.34
N ILE A 6 -32.42 -33.74 16.37
CA ILE A 6 -31.53 -33.61 15.22
C ILE A 6 -30.38 -32.71 15.67
N PHE A 7 -29.17 -33.28 15.83
CA PHE A 7 -27.94 -32.52 16.00
C PHE A 7 -27.40 -32.14 14.62
N ILE A 8 -27.49 -30.85 14.27
CA ILE A 8 -26.82 -30.29 13.09
C ILE A 8 -25.35 -30.04 13.50
N PHE A 9 -24.44 -30.84 12.96
CA PHE A 9 -23.01 -30.54 13.03
C PHE A 9 -22.70 -29.45 12.00
N LEU A 10 -22.44 -28.23 12.47
CA LEU A 10 -21.85 -27.18 11.67
C LEU A 10 -20.37 -27.55 11.43
N PHE A 11 -20.03 -27.96 10.22
CA PHE A 11 -18.64 -28.03 9.79
C PHE A 11 -18.15 -26.60 9.56
N ALA A 12 -17.41 -26.05 10.51
CA ALA A 12 -16.63 -24.84 10.29
C ALA A 12 -15.50 -25.19 9.31
N ILE A 13 -15.63 -24.77 8.06
CA ILE A 13 -14.52 -24.80 7.11
C ILE A 13 -13.57 -23.69 7.56
N ALA A 14 -12.51 -24.07 8.27
CA ALA A 14 -11.39 -23.18 8.51
C ALA A 14 -10.70 -22.94 7.17
N VAL A 15 -10.95 -21.78 6.56
CA VAL A 15 -10.15 -21.29 5.44
C VAL A 15 -8.83 -20.85 6.05
N THR A 16 -7.84 -21.74 6.05
CA THR A 16 -6.46 -21.35 6.36
C THR A 16 -5.95 -20.57 5.14
N SER A 17 -5.85 -19.25 5.25
CA SER A 17 -5.04 -18.50 4.31
C SER A 17 -3.58 -18.82 4.58
N ALA A 18 -2.93 -19.44 3.61
CA ALA A 18 -1.49 -19.57 3.64
C ALA A 18 -0.90 -18.20 3.27
N VAL A 19 -0.09 -17.63 4.16
CA VAL A 19 0.77 -16.47 3.84
C VAL A 19 1.53 -16.79 2.54
N LYS A 20 1.34 -15.99 1.48
CA LYS A 20 2.03 -16.20 0.21
C LYS A 20 3.49 -15.87 0.40
N ASN A 21 4.31 -16.90 0.37
CA ASN A 21 5.74 -16.78 0.39
C ASN A 21 6.23 -16.34 -1.00
N TYR A 22 6.94 -15.21 -1.06
CA TYR A 22 7.54 -14.68 -2.28
C TYR A 22 9.00 -15.12 -2.48
N ASP A 23 9.47 -16.13 -1.73
CA ASP A 23 10.79 -16.70 -1.87
C ASP A 23 11.05 -17.15 -3.32
N GLY A 24 12.16 -16.64 -3.87
CA GLY A 24 12.59 -16.91 -5.24
C GLY A 24 11.78 -16.18 -6.32
N TYR A 25 10.77 -15.37 -5.97
CA TYR A 25 10.15 -14.48 -6.95
C TYR A 25 11.17 -13.46 -7.44
N LYS A 26 11.03 -13.08 -8.71
CA LYS A 26 11.90 -12.08 -9.34
C LYS A 26 11.05 -10.99 -9.97
N VAL A 27 11.58 -9.76 -9.94
CA VAL A 27 11.00 -8.63 -10.64
C VAL A 27 11.88 -8.30 -11.85
N TYR A 28 11.23 -8.36 -13.00
CA TYR A 28 11.81 -8.09 -14.29
C TYR A 28 11.30 -6.74 -14.81
N LYS A 29 12.18 -5.98 -15.44
CA LYS A 29 11.89 -4.71 -16.11
C LYS A 29 12.04 -4.92 -17.61
N VAL A 30 11.01 -4.52 -18.36
CA VAL A 30 10.97 -4.58 -19.82
C VAL A 30 10.65 -3.19 -20.36
N GLU A 31 11.43 -2.72 -21.33
CA GLU A 31 11.16 -1.49 -22.08
C GLU A 31 10.51 -1.87 -23.41
N ILE A 32 9.29 -1.35 -23.65
CA ILE A 32 8.48 -1.72 -24.82
C ILE A 32 8.89 -0.83 -25.99
N LYS A 33 9.57 -1.36 -26.99
CA LYS A 33 10.08 -0.58 -28.14
C LYS A 33 9.18 -0.72 -29.38
N THR A 34 8.42 -1.80 -29.49
CA THR A 34 7.61 -2.11 -30.68
C THR A 34 6.18 -2.54 -30.35
N ASN A 35 5.27 -2.45 -31.32
CA ASN A 35 3.91 -2.96 -31.18
C ASN A 35 3.87 -4.49 -31.03
N ASP A 36 4.86 -5.20 -31.57
CA ASP A 36 4.96 -6.66 -31.43
C ASP A 36 5.31 -7.03 -29.99
N GLU A 37 6.28 -6.36 -29.37
CA GLU A 37 6.59 -6.51 -27.94
C GLU A 37 5.38 -6.17 -27.06
N LEU A 38 4.65 -5.10 -27.38
CA LEU A 38 3.42 -4.73 -26.68
C LEU A 38 2.38 -5.87 -26.73
N ASN A 39 2.16 -6.46 -27.91
CA ASN A 39 1.22 -7.57 -28.08
C ASN A 39 1.66 -8.81 -27.31
N VAL A 40 2.95 -9.11 -27.28
CA VAL A 40 3.52 -10.21 -26.48
C VAL A 40 3.27 -9.99 -25.00
N LEU A 41 3.53 -8.78 -24.47
CA LEU A 41 3.30 -8.48 -23.06
C LEU A 41 1.81 -8.53 -22.68
N LYS A 42 0.90 -8.08 -23.56
CA LYS A 42 -0.55 -8.25 -23.38
C LYS A 42 -0.96 -9.74 -23.35
N GLN A 43 -0.29 -10.60 -24.12
CA GLN A 43 -0.52 -12.05 -24.03
C GLN A 43 0.01 -12.64 -22.71
N VAL A 44 1.19 -12.20 -22.25
CA VAL A 44 1.75 -12.60 -20.95
C VAL A 44 0.80 -12.21 -19.80
N GLN A 45 0.25 -10.99 -19.85
CA GLN A 45 -0.71 -10.48 -18.88
C GLN A 45 -2.03 -11.28 -18.91
N SER A 46 -2.63 -11.48 -20.09
CA SER A 46 -3.90 -12.22 -20.22
C SER A 46 -3.80 -13.71 -19.86
N ARG A 47 -2.62 -14.31 -20.00
CA ARG A 47 -2.34 -15.69 -19.58
C ARG A 47 -1.91 -15.82 -18.12
N ASN A 48 -1.82 -14.70 -17.39
CA ASN A 48 -1.40 -14.65 -15.99
C ASN A 48 -0.01 -15.29 -15.75
N ILE A 49 0.92 -15.12 -16.69
CA ILE A 49 2.29 -15.70 -16.60
C ILE A 49 3.13 -14.94 -15.58
N GLY A 50 2.88 -13.64 -15.41
CA GLY A 50 3.50 -12.77 -14.41
C GLY A 50 2.51 -11.70 -13.93
N GLU A 51 2.79 -11.14 -12.76
CA GLU A 51 2.01 -10.05 -12.18
C GLU A 51 2.62 -8.71 -12.59
N PHE A 52 1.90 -7.97 -13.42
CA PHE A 52 2.31 -6.64 -13.89
C PHE A 52 2.02 -5.62 -12.80
N TRP A 53 2.96 -4.71 -12.56
CA TRP A 53 2.78 -3.62 -11.61
C TRP A 53 1.98 -2.46 -12.23
N GLU A 54 1.95 -2.39 -13.55
CA GLU A 54 1.17 -1.43 -14.34
C GLU A 54 -0.06 -2.09 -15.00
N ASP A 55 -1.24 -1.47 -14.89
CA ASP A 55 -2.49 -2.02 -15.44
C ASP A 55 -2.66 -1.73 -16.94
N GLN A 56 -2.11 -0.62 -17.42
CA GLN A 56 -2.14 -0.18 -18.82
C GLN A 56 -0.74 0.25 -19.23
N PHE A 57 -0.33 -0.12 -20.44
CA PHE A 57 0.98 0.22 -21.00
C PHE A 57 0.90 0.25 -22.53
N ASP A 58 1.75 1.07 -23.15
CA ASP A 58 1.89 1.21 -24.60
C ASP A 58 3.37 1.21 -25.04
N VAL A 59 3.62 1.43 -26.32
CA VAL A 59 4.99 1.52 -26.85
C VAL A 59 5.70 2.73 -26.25
N SER A 60 6.93 2.53 -25.79
CA SER A 60 7.79 3.45 -25.01
C SER A 60 7.57 3.44 -23.50
N HIS A 61 6.66 2.61 -22.98
CA HIS A 61 6.58 2.35 -21.53
C HIS A 61 7.66 1.39 -21.07
N VAL A 62 8.06 1.55 -19.81
CA VAL A 62 8.83 0.56 -19.06
C VAL A 62 7.88 -0.11 -18.08
N VAL A 63 7.75 -1.43 -18.16
CA VAL A 63 6.90 -2.22 -17.27
C VAL A 63 7.73 -3.06 -16.31
N LYS A 64 7.21 -3.26 -15.10
CA LYS A 64 7.78 -4.16 -14.09
C LYS A 64 6.85 -5.34 -13.87
N ILE A 65 7.43 -6.54 -13.93
CA ILE A 65 6.68 -7.79 -13.92
C ILE A 65 7.29 -8.70 -12.87
N MET A 66 6.49 -9.04 -11.87
CA MET A 66 6.84 -9.99 -10.83
C MET A 66 6.47 -11.41 -11.28
N VAL A 67 7.43 -12.34 -11.22
CA VAL A 67 7.25 -13.70 -11.74
C VAL A 67 7.63 -14.74 -10.69
N ALA A 68 6.68 -15.65 -10.43
CA ALA A 68 6.86 -16.78 -9.51
C ALA A 68 7.95 -17.75 -10.00
N PRO A 69 8.73 -18.40 -9.11
CA PRO A 69 9.80 -19.33 -9.47
C PRO A 69 9.38 -20.36 -10.53
N ALA A 70 8.21 -20.96 -10.36
CA ALA A 70 7.68 -22.00 -11.24
C ALA A 70 7.34 -21.49 -12.67
N ARG A 71 7.17 -20.18 -12.87
CA ARG A 71 6.82 -19.57 -14.16
C ARG A 71 7.98 -18.79 -14.80
N GLN A 72 9.10 -18.61 -14.10
CA GLN A 72 10.25 -17.85 -14.61
C GLN A 72 10.80 -18.41 -15.91
N VAL A 73 10.92 -19.74 -16.03
CA VAL A 73 11.39 -20.40 -17.27
C VAL A 73 10.44 -20.09 -18.42
N GLN A 74 9.13 -20.34 -18.22
CA GLN A 74 8.11 -20.05 -19.23
C GLN A 74 8.10 -18.57 -19.63
N PHE A 75 8.20 -17.66 -18.67
CA PHE A 75 8.22 -16.22 -18.89
C PHE A 75 9.41 -15.79 -19.75
N LEU A 76 10.62 -16.23 -19.38
CA LEU A 76 11.84 -15.90 -20.11
C LEU A 76 11.87 -16.53 -21.50
N GLU A 77 11.31 -17.73 -21.68
CA GLU A 77 11.19 -18.37 -23.00
C GLU A 77 10.24 -17.59 -23.93
N VAL A 78 9.09 -17.14 -23.43
CA VAL A 78 8.16 -16.31 -24.20
C VAL A 78 8.84 -15.02 -24.65
N LEU A 79 9.49 -14.29 -23.73
CA LEU A 79 10.18 -13.04 -24.06
C LEU A 79 11.34 -13.26 -25.03
N LYS A 80 12.14 -14.31 -24.82
CA LYS A 80 13.26 -14.65 -25.71
C LYS A 80 12.80 -15.05 -27.10
N SER A 81 11.69 -15.77 -27.23
CA SER A 81 11.13 -16.16 -28.53
C SER A 81 10.63 -14.98 -29.36
N ALA A 82 10.33 -13.87 -28.67
CA ALA A 82 9.86 -12.62 -29.27
C ALA A 82 10.96 -11.53 -29.33
N ASP A 83 12.21 -11.86 -29.00
CA ASP A 83 13.35 -10.93 -28.96
C ASP A 83 13.16 -9.71 -28.04
N VAL A 84 12.44 -9.90 -26.92
CA VAL A 84 12.17 -8.85 -25.92
C VAL A 84 13.30 -8.82 -24.88
N GLU A 85 13.99 -7.69 -24.74
CA GLU A 85 15.02 -7.49 -23.72
C GLU A 85 14.42 -7.32 -22.31
N VAL A 86 15.06 -7.93 -21.30
CA VAL A 86 14.57 -7.94 -19.91
C VAL A 86 15.70 -7.80 -18.89
N THR A 87 15.48 -7.01 -17.84
CA THR A 87 16.46 -6.77 -16.74
C THR A 87 15.87 -7.17 -15.38
N GLU A 88 16.62 -7.86 -14.51
CA GLU A 88 16.22 -8.16 -13.13
C GLU A 88 16.59 -7.01 -12.17
N VAL A 89 15.68 -6.51 -11.33
CA VAL A 89 15.82 -5.15 -10.73
C VAL A 89 15.98 -5.07 -9.20
N ILE A 90 15.50 -6.02 -8.39
CA ILE A 90 15.45 -5.79 -6.93
C ILE A 90 16.66 -6.39 -6.20
N ARG A 91 17.45 -5.53 -5.55
CA ARG A 91 18.41 -5.85 -4.49
C ARG A 91 18.13 -4.97 -3.27
N ASP A 92 18.23 -5.61 -2.12
CA ASP A 92 17.91 -5.13 -0.77
C ASP A 92 18.62 -3.81 -0.39
N LEU A 93 17.93 -2.91 0.32
CA LEU A 93 18.41 -1.60 0.75
C LEU A 93 18.08 -1.39 2.24
N GLN A 94 19.08 -1.49 3.12
CA GLN A 94 18.97 -1.14 4.54
C GLN A 94 19.44 0.30 4.78
N GLY A 95 18.62 1.09 5.48
CA GLY A 95 18.88 2.49 5.87
C GLY A 95 18.71 2.73 7.36
N THR A 96 19.28 3.84 7.85
CA THR A 96 19.37 4.24 9.26
C THR A 96 18.03 4.63 9.91
N THR A 97 17.95 4.38 11.21
CA THR A 97 16.75 4.37 12.06
C THR A 97 16.26 5.77 12.47
N GLU A 98 15.06 6.16 12.00
CA GLU A 98 14.25 7.21 12.65
C GLU A 98 12.90 6.63 13.07
N SER A 99 12.50 6.90 14.33
CA SER A 99 11.23 6.47 14.92
C SER A 99 10.54 7.64 15.63
N LEU A 100 9.21 7.66 15.60
CA LEU A 100 8.38 8.60 16.35
C LEU A 100 7.22 7.82 16.97
N PHE A 101 7.18 7.76 18.31
CA PHE A 101 6.29 6.86 19.06
C PHE A 101 6.41 5.40 18.58
N SER A 102 5.29 4.72 18.29
CA SER A 102 5.28 3.32 17.85
C SER A 102 5.74 3.08 16.41
N LEU A 103 5.79 4.11 15.55
CA LEU A 103 6.24 3.97 14.15
C LEU A 103 7.73 4.28 13.96
N ASN A 104 8.31 3.60 12.98
CA ASN A 104 9.62 3.90 12.40
C ASN A 104 9.53 3.88 10.86
N TRP A 105 10.56 4.32 10.14
CA TRP A 105 10.54 4.32 8.67
C TRP A 105 11.61 3.43 8.03
N ASN A 106 11.99 2.35 8.73
CA ASN A 106 12.86 1.31 8.18
C ASN A 106 12.11 0.03 7.77
N GLN A 107 10.80 -0.03 8.02
CA GLN A 107 9.93 -1.13 7.64
C GLN A 107 8.53 -0.62 7.25
N TYR A 108 7.74 -1.50 6.65
CA TYR A 108 6.31 -1.28 6.44
C TYR A 108 5.52 -1.79 7.65
N HIS A 109 4.43 -1.10 7.97
CA HIS A 109 3.65 -1.34 9.19
C HIS A 109 2.25 -1.79 8.85
N SER A 110 1.69 -2.66 9.69
CA SER A 110 0.31 -3.11 9.57
C SER A 110 -0.68 -1.96 9.78
N LEU A 111 -1.93 -2.19 9.37
CA LEU A 111 -3.02 -1.21 9.57
C LEU A 111 -3.17 -0.81 11.05
N ASP A 112 -3.13 -1.80 11.95
CA ASP A 112 -3.33 -1.58 13.38
C ASP A 112 -2.17 -0.78 14.01
N GLU A 113 -0.93 -1.00 13.57
CA GLU A 113 0.22 -0.21 14.00
C GLU A 113 0.10 1.25 13.54
N ILE A 114 -0.30 1.48 12.28
CA ILE A 114 -0.54 2.83 11.77
C ILE A 114 -1.67 3.51 12.56
N TYR A 115 -2.75 2.80 12.87
CA TYR A 115 -3.91 3.36 13.58
C TYR A 115 -3.60 3.67 15.03
N THR A 116 -2.85 2.79 15.69
CA THR A 116 -2.36 3.00 17.06
C THR A 116 -1.46 4.24 17.11
N TRP A 117 -0.55 4.37 16.14
CA TRP A 117 0.33 5.53 16.06
C TRP A 117 -0.43 6.84 15.86
N MET A 118 -1.47 6.86 15.00
CA MET A 118 -2.31 8.06 14.86
C MET A 118 -3.01 8.43 16.17
N ASP A 119 -3.46 7.46 16.96
CA ASP A 119 -4.05 7.71 18.29
C ASP A 119 -3.02 8.27 19.27
N GLU A 120 -1.78 7.78 19.24
CA GLU A 120 -0.66 8.32 20.01
C GLU A 120 -0.39 9.78 19.64
N LEU A 121 -0.42 10.12 18.34
CA LEU A 121 -0.27 11.51 17.88
C LEU A 121 -1.40 12.41 18.36
N ALA A 122 -2.65 11.96 18.27
CA ALA A 122 -3.81 12.72 18.75
C ALA A 122 -3.74 12.95 20.28
N ALA A 123 -3.24 11.97 21.03
CA ALA A 123 -3.03 12.11 22.47
C ALA A 123 -1.85 13.05 22.81
N ALA A 124 -0.78 13.03 22.03
CA ALA A 124 0.42 13.85 22.26
C ALA A 124 0.26 15.31 21.81
N TYR A 125 -0.52 15.55 20.76
CA TYR A 125 -0.74 16.88 20.17
C TYR A 125 -2.24 17.22 20.07
N PRO A 126 -3.01 17.19 21.18
CA PRO A 126 -4.48 17.29 21.14
C PRO A 126 -5.03 18.61 20.60
N ASP A 127 -4.24 19.69 20.64
CA ASP A 127 -4.62 21.01 20.11
C ASP A 127 -4.39 21.13 18.59
N ILE A 128 -3.68 20.18 17.99
CA ILE A 128 -3.22 20.22 16.58
C ILE A 128 -3.77 19.03 15.79
N VAL A 129 -3.74 17.84 16.39
CA VAL A 129 -4.09 16.56 15.77
C VAL A 129 -5.44 16.11 16.29
N SER A 130 -6.36 15.80 15.39
CA SER A 130 -7.58 15.08 15.73
C SER A 130 -7.77 13.86 14.83
N ILE A 131 -8.38 12.81 15.38
CA ILE A 131 -8.75 11.63 14.61
C ILE A 131 -10.03 11.90 13.83
N TYR A 132 -10.05 11.49 12.56
CA TYR A 132 -11.25 11.54 11.74
C TYR A 132 -11.43 10.25 10.95
N SER A 133 -12.67 9.83 10.78
CA SER A 133 -13.04 8.66 9.97
C SER A 133 -13.96 9.13 8.84
N ILE A 134 -13.57 8.87 7.59
CA ILE A 134 -14.37 9.25 6.40
C ILE A 134 -15.44 8.22 6.06
N GLY A 135 -15.45 7.06 6.74
CA GLY A 135 -16.41 6.00 6.48
C GLY A 135 -15.89 4.63 6.92
N ARG A 136 -16.52 3.59 6.40
CA ARG A 136 -16.15 2.19 6.63
C ARG A 136 -15.96 1.48 5.30
N SER A 137 -15.02 0.56 5.27
CA SER A 137 -14.70 -0.29 4.12
C SER A 137 -15.75 -1.38 3.91
N PHE A 138 -15.51 -2.25 2.91
CA PHE A 138 -16.42 -3.35 2.61
C PHE A 138 -16.47 -4.40 3.73
N GLU A 139 -15.32 -4.71 4.33
CA GLU A 139 -15.21 -5.62 5.48
C GLU A 139 -15.39 -4.89 6.82
N ASP A 140 -16.02 -3.72 6.81
CA ASP A 140 -16.39 -2.96 8.00
C ASP A 140 -15.20 -2.48 8.85
N ARG A 141 -14.10 -2.06 8.22
CA ARG A 141 -12.99 -1.36 8.88
C ARG A 141 -13.15 0.14 8.73
N GLU A 142 -12.81 0.92 9.75
CA GLU A 142 -12.78 2.37 9.61
C GLU A 142 -11.78 2.80 8.55
N ILE A 143 -12.11 3.83 7.79
CA ILE A 143 -11.15 4.53 6.95
C ILE A 143 -10.69 5.75 7.75
N LYS A 144 -9.72 5.48 8.62
CA LYS A 144 -9.22 6.41 9.65
C LYS A 144 -8.06 7.26 9.13
N GLY A 145 -8.04 8.51 9.52
CA GLY A 145 -6.95 9.46 9.27
C GLY A 145 -6.83 10.50 10.38
N VAL A 146 -5.97 11.49 10.14
CA VAL A 146 -5.75 12.63 11.04
C VAL A 146 -6.14 13.94 10.34
N ILE A 147 -6.71 14.85 11.11
CA ILE A 147 -6.81 16.26 10.74
C ILE A 147 -5.75 17.02 11.53
N LEU A 148 -4.84 17.70 10.83
CA LEU A 148 -3.81 18.57 11.40
C LEU A 148 -4.22 20.03 11.19
N ASN A 149 -4.41 20.77 12.28
CA ASN A 149 -4.73 22.19 12.22
C ASN A 149 -4.01 22.96 13.34
N TYR A 150 -3.03 23.78 12.96
CA TYR A 150 -2.30 24.65 13.90
C TYR A 150 -3.06 25.92 14.28
N LYS A 151 -4.15 26.25 13.57
CA LYS A 151 -4.93 27.48 13.73
C LYS A 151 -6.44 27.17 13.71
N PRO A 152 -6.94 26.36 14.65
CA PRO A 152 -8.34 25.87 14.65
C PRO A 152 -9.41 26.97 14.78
N PHE A 153 -9.02 28.18 15.19
CA PHE A 153 -9.94 29.31 15.38
C PHE A 153 -9.87 30.36 14.26
N GLU A 154 -9.04 30.16 13.23
CA GLU A 154 -8.91 31.11 12.13
C GLU A 154 -10.06 30.97 11.12
N ASN A 155 -10.68 32.10 10.74
CA ASN A 155 -11.71 32.12 9.72
C ASN A 155 -11.06 32.18 8.33
N ARG A 156 -11.34 31.18 7.48
CA ARG A 156 -10.84 30.97 6.09
C ARG A 156 -9.53 30.17 5.95
N THR A 157 -9.40 29.09 6.72
CA THR A 157 -8.31 28.13 6.53
C THR A 157 -8.38 27.45 5.16
N LEU A 158 -7.25 27.36 4.47
CA LEU A 158 -7.12 26.54 3.26
C LEU A 158 -7.05 25.07 3.69
N ILE A 159 -7.86 24.22 3.05
CA ILE A 159 -7.90 22.78 3.36
C ILE A 159 -7.12 22.04 2.29
N GLY A 160 -6.14 21.24 2.73
CA GLY A 160 -5.41 20.30 1.89
C GLY A 160 -5.78 18.86 2.24
N MET A 161 -5.81 17.97 1.26
CA MET A 161 -6.06 16.54 1.47
C MET A 161 -4.92 15.71 0.91
N ILE A 162 -4.46 14.75 1.68
CA ILE A 162 -3.44 13.77 1.28
C ILE A 162 -3.97 12.39 1.60
N GLU A 163 -4.03 11.52 0.61
CA GLU A 163 -4.37 10.12 0.81
C GLU A 163 -3.29 9.19 0.29
N GLY A 164 -3.24 7.99 0.87
CA GLY A 164 -2.35 6.93 0.43
C GLY A 164 -3.07 5.59 0.34
N THR A 165 -2.43 4.67 -0.38
CA THR A 165 -2.83 3.26 -0.41
C THR A 165 -4.25 3.05 -0.95
N LEU A 166 -4.58 3.70 -2.07
CA LEU A 166 -5.78 3.34 -2.85
C LEU A 166 -5.63 1.91 -3.41
N HIS A 167 -4.46 1.62 -3.96
CA HIS A 167 -4.04 0.25 -4.26
C HIS A 167 -3.26 -0.33 -3.08
N ALA A 168 -3.80 -1.42 -2.53
CA ALA A 168 -3.28 -2.06 -1.31
C ALA A 168 -1.79 -2.43 -1.34
N ARG A 169 -1.27 -2.84 -2.50
CA ARG A 169 0.12 -3.31 -2.67
C ARG A 169 1.16 -2.19 -2.70
N GLU A 170 0.73 -0.93 -2.77
CA GLU A 170 1.63 0.23 -2.86
C GLU A 170 2.06 0.69 -1.46
N TRP A 171 2.71 -0.19 -0.67
CA TRP A 171 3.04 0.07 0.74
C TRP A 171 3.91 1.30 0.98
N ILE A 172 4.71 1.69 -0.01
CA ILE A 172 5.49 2.93 0.04
C ILE A 172 4.60 4.17 0.17
N SER A 173 3.36 4.11 -0.32
CA SER A 173 2.36 5.17 -0.17
C SER A 173 2.03 5.41 1.30
N ALA A 174 1.60 4.38 2.04
CA ALA A 174 1.36 4.46 3.49
C ALA A 174 2.59 4.98 4.26
N ALA A 175 3.78 4.45 3.95
CA ALA A 175 5.03 4.88 4.58
C ALA A 175 5.35 6.36 4.31
N THR A 176 5.11 6.83 3.08
CA THR A 176 5.32 8.23 2.69
C THR A 176 4.33 9.16 3.37
N VAL A 177 3.05 8.79 3.40
CA VAL A 177 2.00 9.62 4.00
C VAL A 177 2.21 9.74 5.52
N THR A 178 2.57 8.65 6.20
CA THR A 178 2.94 8.70 7.63
C THR A 178 4.22 9.53 7.86
N TRP A 179 5.20 9.48 6.96
CA TRP A 179 6.38 10.36 7.03
C TRP A 179 6.01 11.84 6.92
N ILE A 180 5.09 12.18 6.00
CA ILE A 180 4.58 13.56 5.86
C ILE A 180 3.93 14.04 7.16
N ILE A 181 3.10 13.21 7.80
CA ILE A 181 2.50 13.55 9.10
C ILE A 181 3.60 13.82 10.15
N LYS A 182 4.61 12.94 10.23
CA LYS A 182 5.77 13.11 11.13
C LYS A 182 6.49 14.42 10.86
N GLU A 183 6.84 14.73 9.61
CA GLU A 183 7.50 15.99 9.25
C GLU A 183 6.63 17.21 9.54
N PHE A 184 5.32 17.15 9.29
CA PHE A 184 4.41 18.24 9.63
C PHE A 184 4.33 18.50 11.12
N LEU A 185 4.66 17.53 11.98
CA LEU A 185 4.69 17.69 13.43
C LEU A 185 6.07 18.04 13.98
N THR A 186 7.14 17.49 13.41
CA THR A 186 8.47 17.51 14.05
C THR A 186 9.56 18.23 13.25
N SER A 187 9.35 18.50 11.96
CA SER A 187 10.39 19.11 11.13
C SER A 187 10.79 20.49 11.65
N THR A 188 12.07 20.84 11.57
CA THR A 188 12.56 22.19 11.85
C THR A 188 12.78 23.02 10.59
N ASP A 189 12.52 22.45 9.40
CA ASP A 189 12.66 23.15 8.14
C ASP A 189 11.57 24.24 7.99
N PRO A 190 11.93 25.51 7.79
CA PRO A 190 10.95 26.60 7.68
C PRO A 190 9.92 26.43 6.56
N GLN A 191 10.28 25.79 5.44
CA GLN A 191 9.37 25.55 4.32
C GLN A 191 8.35 24.47 4.67
N VAL A 192 8.79 23.41 5.34
CA VAL A 192 7.89 22.34 5.85
C VAL A 192 6.95 22.92 6.91
N ARG A 193 7.47 23.71 7.86
CA ARG A 193 6.64 24.41 8.86
C ARG A 193 5.60 25.31 8.21
N ALA A 194 6.01 26.11 7.22
CA ALA A 194 5.10 26.98 6.50
C ALA A 194 3.98 26.22 5.80
N LEU A 195 4.25 25.03 5.25
CA LEU A 195 3.22 24.18 4.64
C LEU A 195 2.27 23.58 5.69
N ALA A 196 2.82 23.08 6.80
CA ALA A 196 2.05 22.45 7.87
C ALA A 196 1.13 23.46 8.60
N GLU A 197 1.57 24.71 8.80
CA GLU A 197 0.89 25.69 9.66
C GLU A 197 -0.07 26.63 8.92
N ASN A 198 -0.03 26.67 7.58
CA ASN A 198 -0.89 27.54 6.77
C ASN A 198 -2.11 26.82 6.17
N PHE A 199 -2.23 25.51 6.38
CA PHE A 199 -3.35 24.70 5.93
C PHE A 199 -3.92 23.88 7.09
N GLU A 200 -5.20 23.53 6.97
CA GLU A 200 -5.75 22.38 7.67
C GLU A 200 -5.56 21.17 6.76
N TRP A 201 -4.82 20.17 7.23
CA TRP A 201 -4.52 18.97 6.44
C TRP A 201 -5.39 17.80 6.88
N HIS A 202 -6.13 17.22 5.95
CA HIS A 202 -6.87 15.97 6.13
C HIS A 202 -6.06 14.85 5.51
N ILE A 203 -5.49 13.98 6.34
CA ILE A 203 -4.50 13.00 5.90
C ILE A 203 -4.97 11.58 6.22
N PHE A 204 -5.09 10.74 5.19
CA PHE A 204 -5.56 9.35 5.28
C PHE A 204 -4.50 8.41 4.72
N PRO A 205 -3.62 7.83 5.57
CA PRO A 205 -2.53 6.97 5.09
C PRO A 205 -2.98 5.71 4.35
N VAL A 206 -4.15 5.17 4.71
CA VAL A 206 -4.71 3.95 4.11
C VAL A 206 -6.20 4.13 3.82
N VAL A 207 -6.53 4.39 2.55
CA VAL A 207 -7.94 4.51 2.10
C VAL A 207 -8.56 3.20 1.63
N ASN A 208 -7.75 2.17 1.37
CA ASN A 208 -8.19 0.80 1.11
C ASN A 208 -7.73 -0.14 2.24
N PRO A 209 -8.34 -0.07 3.45
CA PRO A 209 -7.88 -0.83 4.61
C PRO A 209 -8.06 -2.34 4.43
N ASP A 210 -9.10 -2.79 3.72
CA ASP A 210 -9.35 -4.21 3.49
C ASP A 210 -8.25 -4.84 2.63
N GLY A 211 -7.95 -4.21 1.50
CA GLY A 211 -6.88 -4.65 0.64
C GLY A 211 -5.53 -4.57 1.33
N TYR A 212 -5.26 -3.50 2.09
CA TYR A 212 -3.99 -3.35 2.81
C TYR A 212 -3.79 -4.49 3.82
N VAL A 213 -4.78 -4.76 4.66
CA VAL A 213 -4.76 -5.90 5.60
C VAL A 213 -4.59 -7.23 4.87
N TYR A 214 -5.25 -7.40 3.72
CA TYR A 214 -5.09 -8.59 2.89
C TYR A 214 -3.62 -8.81 2.51
N THR A 215 -2.92 -7.77 2.05
CA THR A 215 -1.51 -7.87 1.62
C THR A 215 -0.51 -8.22 2.73
N PHE A 216 -0.84 -7.96 4.00
CA PHE A 216 0.03 -8.33 5.13
C PHE A 216 -0.19 -9.78 5.60
N ASN A 217 -1.37 -10.33 5.34
CA ASN A 217 -1.79 -11.64 5.85
C ASN A 217 -1.76 -12.75 4.79
N HIS A 218 -1.69 -12.39 3.50
CA HIS A 218 -1.83 -13.29 2.36
C HIS A 218 -0.80 -13.00 1.30
#